data_AF-C9WPI4-F1
#
_entry.id   AF-C9WPI4-F1
#
_cell.length_a   1.000
_cell.length_b   1.000
_cell.length_c   1.000
_cell.angle_alpha   90.00
_cell.angle_beta   90.00
_cell.angle_gamma   90.00
#
_symmetry.space_group_name_H-M   'P 1'
#
loop_
_entity.id
_entity.type
_entity.pdbx_description
1 polymer ?
#
loop_
_entity_poly.entity_id
_entity_poly.type
_entity_poly.pdbx_seq_one_letter_code
_entity_poly.pdbx_strand_id
1 'polypeptide(L)'
;FSVDPRQRYSFWSLSVGGASVWLSMYGVNQAQVQRYISCRTEKDAQWALFVNQVGLCLIVSSAATCGIAMFAYYINCDPLKSGIISAPDLYMPYFVLDIFRDHSGFPGLFLACAYSGTLSTASTSINAMAAVTMEDLLRPRLRLVTQKKLILISKGLSFLYGVGCITVAALSSLLDWGVLQGSFTVMGVVSGPILGVFILGMFVPATDRLGAFSGFLVGFCGS
;
A
#
# COMPACT_ATOMS: atom_id res chain seq x y z
N PHE A 1 -23.60 -13.54 12.76
CA PHE A 1 -23.85 -12.59 11.66
C PHE A 1 -24.41 -11.28 12.23
N SER A 2 -23.60 -10.53 12.97
CA SER A 2 -23.98 -9.23 13.54
C SER A 2 -23.75 -8.12 12.52
N VAL A 3 -24.76 -7.29 12.28
CA VAL A 3 -24.74 -6.11 11.38
C VAL A 3 -24.43 -4.85 12.20
N ASP A 4 -23.58 -4.99 13.22
CA ASP A 4 -23.31 -3.92 14.18
C ASP A 4 -22.10 -3.09 13.70
N PRO A 5 -22.27 -1.81 13.29
CA PRO A 5 -21.20 -0.98 12.74
C PRO A 5 -20.11 -0.61 13.76
N ARG A 6 -20.26 -1.01 15.03
CA ARG A 6 -19.25 -0.81 16.09
C ARG A 6 -18.32 -2.01 16.28
N GLN A 7 -18.58 -3.15 15.63
CA GLN A 7 -17.68 -4.30 15.68
C GLN A 7 -16.52 -4.12 14.70
N ARG A 8 -15.31 -3.94 15.26
CA ARG A 8 -14.04 -3.70 14.53
C ARG A 8 -13.68 -4.77 13.49
N TYR A 9 -14.21 -5.99 13.64
CA TYR A 9 -14.06 -7.11 12.72
C TYR A 9 -15.37 -7.91 12.62
N SER A 10 -16.32 -7.46 11.80
CA SER A 10 -17.47 -8.29 11.38
C SER A 10 -17.19 -8.96 10.03
N PHE A 11 -17.86 -10.09 9.75
CA PHE A 11 -17.81 -10.77 8.44
C PHE A 11 -18.12 -9.79 7.29
N TRP A 12 -19.07 -8.88 7.48
CA TRP A 12 -19.44 -7.87 6.48
C TRP A 12 -18.36 -6.81 6.29
N SER A 13 -17.76 -6.30 7.36
CA SER A 13 -16.64 -5.35 7.25
C SER A 13 -15.39 -6.00 6.63
N LEU A 14 -15.16 -7.30 6.87
CA LEU A 14 -14.04 -8.03 6.28
C LEU A 14 -14.26 -8.37 4.80
N SER A 15 -15.45 -8.88 4.45
CA SER A 15 -15.75 -9.25 3.06
C SER A 15 -16.02 -8.03 2.18
N VAL A 16 -16.91 -7.12 2.59
CA VAL A 16 -17.27 -5.94 1.79
C VAL A 16 -16.19 -4.87 1.88
N GLY A 17 -15.66 -4.59 3.08
CA GLY A 17 -14.56 -3.65 3.26
C GLY A 17 -13.26 -4.16 2.63
N GLY A 18 -12.94 -5.44 2.81
CA GLY A 18 -11.80 -6.08 2.16
C GLY A 18 -11.89 -6.06 0.64
N ALA A 19 -13.01 -6.52 0.06
CA ALA A 19 -13.20 -6.49 -1.39
C ALA A 19 -13.11 -5.07 -1.95
N SER A 20 -13.62 -4.07 -1.21
CA SER A 20 -13.53 -2.66 -1.57
C SER A 20 -12.08 -2.17 -1.57
N VAL A 21 -11.32 -2.43 -0.51
CA VAL A 21 -9.90 -2.06 -0.45
C VAL A 21 -9.11 -2.69 -1.60
N TRP A 22 -9.33 -3.98 -1.88
CA TRP A 22 -8.68 -4.67 -2.98
C TRP A 22 -9.05 -4.09 -4.35
N LEU A 23 -10.33 -3.77 -4.57
CA LEU A 23 -10.79 -3.15 -5.80
C LEU A 23 -10.20 -1.75 -5.99
N SER A 24 -10.09 -0.95 -4.93
CA SER A 24 -9.44 0.36 -4.97
C SER A 24 -7.94 0.23 -5.27
N MET A 25 -7.25 -0.71 -4.60
CA MET A 25 -5.82 -0.93 -4.80
C MET A 25 -5.46 -1.42 -6.20
N TYR A 26 -6.31 -2.20 -6.86
CA TYR A 26 -6.04 -2.69 -8.22
C TYR A 26 -6.70 -1.85 -9.31
N GLY A 27 -7.88 -1.30 -9.08
CA GLY A 27 -8.64 -0.56 -10.09
C GLY A 27 -8.30 0.92 -10.16
N VAL A 28 -7.95 1.56 -9.04
CA VAL A 28 -7.82 3.02 -8.95
C VAL A 28 -6.38 3.45 -8.64
N ASN A 29 -5.54 2.56 -8.12
CA ASN A 29 -4.15 2.90 -7.83
C ASN A 29 -3.35 3.13 -9.12
N GLN A 30 -2.87 4.36 -9.30
CA GLN A 30 -2.09 4.75 -10.48
C GLN A 30 -0.88 3.83 -10.73
N ALA A 31 -0.22 3.37 -9.66
CA ALA A 31 0.91 2.44 -9.79
C ALA A 31 0.57 1.15 -10.54
N GLN A 32 -0.67 0.67 -10.35
CA GLN A 32 -1.17 -0.54 -10.98
C GLN A 32 -1.73 -0.25 -12.37
N VAL A 33 -2.49 0.84 -12.52
CA VAL A 33 -3.03 1.30 -13.82
C VAL A 33 -1.91 1.47 -14.84
N GLN A 34 -0.78 2.07 -14.46
CA GLN A 34 0.40 2.25 -15.32
C GLN A 34 0.98 0.93 -15.83
N ARG A 35 0.93 -0.14 -15.04
CA ARG A 35 1.39 -1.47 -15.46
C ARG A 35 0.45 -2.07 -16.50
N TYR A 36 -0.86 -1.87 -16.35
CA TYR A 36 -1.85 -2.41 -17.29
C TYR A 36 -1.80 -1.72 -18.65
N ILE A 37 -1.69 -0.39 -18.68
CA ILE A 37 -1.60 0.36 -19.95
C ILE A 37 -0.28 0.14 -20.69
N SER A 38 0.74 -0.41 -20.01
CA SER A 38 2.02 -0.78 -20.62
C SER A 38 1.97 -2.16 -21.31
N CYS A 39 0.93 -2.96 -21.05
CA CYS A 39 0.72 -4.24 -21.72
C CYS A 39 0.24 -4.04 -23.15
N ARG A 40 0.68 -4.92 -24.07
CA ARG A 40 0.36 -4.81 -25.49
C ARG A 40 -1.10 -5.14 -25.80
N THR A 41 -1.70 -6.03 -25.02
CA THR A 41 -3.10 -6.46 -25.19
C THR A 41 -3.82 -6.53 -23.85
N GLU A 42 -5.16 -6.42 -23.88
CA GLU A 42 -6.00 -6.57 -22.69
C GLU A 42 -5.82 -7.95 -22.02
N LYS A 43 -5.68 -9.00 -22.83
CA LYS A 43 -5.42 -10.36 -22.32
C LYS A 43 -4.11 -10.45 -21.56
N ASP A 44 -3.06 -9.76 -22.02
CA ASP A 44 -1.78 -9.72 -21.32
C ASP A 44 -1.90 -8.99 -19.98
N ALA A 45 -2.68 -7.91 -19.92
CA ALA A 45 -2.95 -7.18 -18.68
C ALA A 45 -3.75 -8.05 -17.68
N GLN A 46 -4.76 -8.80 -18.15
CA GLN A 46 -5.52 -9.75 -17.33
C GLN A 46 -4.63 -10.88 -16.79
N TRP A 47 -3.75 -11.43 -17.60
CA TRP A 47 -2.78 -12.44 -17.15
C TRP A 47 -1.77 -11.88 -16.16
N ALA A 48 -1.25 -10.67 -16.39
CA ALA A 48 -0.35 -10.00 -15.46
C ALA A 48 -1.01 -9.77 -14.09
N LEU A 49 -2.28 -9.35 -14.10
CA LEU A 49 -3.13 -9.23 -12.91
C LEU A 49 -3.28 -10.56 -12.18
N PHE A 50 -3.63 -11.62 -12.89
CA PHE A 50 -3.82 -12.95 -12.31
C PHE A 50 -2.54 -13.48 -11.67
N VAL A 51 -1.41 -13.39 -12.38
CA VAL A 51 -0.10 -13.81 -11.86
C VAL A 51 0.28 -13.00 -10.62
N ASN A 52 0.05 -11.69 -10.62
CA ASN A 52 0.29 -10.85 -9.47
C ASN A 52 -0.58 -11.24 -8.26
N GLN A 53 -1.86 -11.56 -8.49
CA GLN A 53 -2.77 -11.99 -7.43
C GLN A 53 -2.36 -13.35 -6.83
N VAL A 54 -2.01 -14.32 -7.67
CA VAL A 54 -1.52 -15.63 -7.21
C VAL A 54 -0.21 -15.46 -6.42
N GLY A 55 0.72 -14.65 -6.92
CA GLY A 55 1.97 -14.34 -6.21
C GLY A 55 1.75 -13.71 -4.85
N LEU A 56 0.81 -12.75 -4.75
CA LEU A 56 0.46 -12.12 -3.49
C LEU A 56 -0.19 -13.11 -2.51
N CYS A 57 -1.09 -13.97 -2.97
CA CYS A 57 -1.67 -15.02 -2.13
C CYS A 57 -0.60 -15.95 -1.56
N LEU A 58 0.38 -16.35 -2.38
CA LEU A 58 1.51 -17.17 -1.93
C LEU A 58 2.36 -16.45 -0.88
N ILE A 59 2.72 -15.19 -1.10
CA ILE A 59 3.50 -14.38 -0.14
C ILE A 59 2.76 -14.20 1.18
N VAL A 60 1.47 -13.89 1.14
CA VAL A 60 0.66 -13.71 2.36
C VAL A 60 0.53 -15.03 3.12
N SER A 61 0.30 -16.14 2.42
CA SER A 61 0.20 -17.46 3.05
C SER A 61 1.51 -17.91 3.70
N SER A 62 2.66 -17.64 3.07
CA SER A 62 3.97 -17.95 3.64
C SER A 62 4.28 -17.07 4.84
N ALA A 63 3.99 -15.76 4.75
CA ALA A 63 4.15 -14.83 5.87
C ALA A 63 3.27 -15.23 7.07
N ALA A 64 2.02 -15.63 6.83
CA ALA A 64 1.13 -16.12 7.89
C ALA A 64 1.67 -17.39 8.55
N THR A 65 2.17 -18.34 7.75
CA THR A 65 2.78 -19.58 8.26
C THR A 65 4.04 -19.27 9.10
N CYS A 66 4.90 -18.36 8.64
CA CYS A 66 6.05 -17.89 9.41
C CYS A 66 5.62 -17.21 10.72
N GLY A 67 4.57 -16.40 10.71
CA GLY A 67 4.03 -15.76 11.91
C GLY A 67 3.54 -16.76 12.95
N ILE A 68 2.85 -17.82 12.52
CA ILE A 68 2.42 -18.92 13.41
C ILE A 68 3.62 -19.68 13.98
N ALA A 69 4.61 -20.00 13.15
CA ALA A 69 5.83 -20.68 13.60
C ALA A 69 6.61 -19.83 14.63
N MET A 70 6.74 -18.53 14.37
CA MET A 70 7.35 -17.57 15.28
C MET A 70 6.60 -17.48 16.61
N PHE A 71 5.26 -17.42 16.56
CA PHE A 71 4.43 -17.43 17.77
C PHE A 71 4.62 -18.71 18.59
N ALA A 72 4.63 -19.88 17.94
CA ALA A 72 4.86 -21.15 18.61
C ALA A 72 6.27 -21.24 19.23
N TYR A 73 7.27 -20.63 18.60
CA TYR A 73 8.65 -20.61 19.10
C TYR A 73 8.84 -19.70 20.32
N TYR A 74 8.24 -18.50 20.30
CA TYR A 74 8.40 -17.50 21.37
C TYR A 74 7.30 -17.51 22.44
N ILE A 75 6.40 -18.50 22.44
CA ILE A 75 5.28 -18.57 23.39
C ILE A 75 5.73 -18.59 24.86
N ASN A 76 6.86 -19.24 25.15
CA ASN A 76 7.40 -19.38 26.51
C ASN A 76 8.45 -18.32 26.85
N CYS A 77 9.07 -17.69 25.84
CA CYS A 77 10.14 -16.71 26.02
C CYS A 77 9.97 -15.61 24.96
N ASP A 78 9.18 -14.59 25.31
CA ASP A 78 8.90 -13.48 24.40
C ASP A 78 10.09 -12.51 24.34
N PRO A 79 10.73 -12.33 23.16
CA PRO A 79 11.88 -11.46 23.01
C PRO A 79 11.56 -9.96 23.21
N LEU A 80 10.29 -9.56 23.11
CA LEU A 80 9.85 -8.19 23.42
C LEU A 80 9.79 -7.95 24.93
N LYS A 81 9.20 -8.90 25.69
CA LYS A 81 9.07 -8.78 27.16
C LYS A 81 10.40 -8.93 27.89
N SER A 82 11.32 -9.71 27.31
CA SER A 82 12.68 -9.86 27.84
C SER A 82 13.61 -8.67 27.50
N GLY A 83 13.13 -7.69 26.73
CA GLY A 83 13.89 -6.47 26.38
C GLY A 83 14.98 -6.70 25.33
N ILE A 84 14.99 -7.86 24.68
CA ILE A 84 15.93 -8.15 23.57
C ILE A 84 15.55 -7.34 22.34
N ILE A 85 14.26 -7.11 22.14
CA ILE A 85 13.71 -6.33 21.03
C ILE A 85 12.97 -5.10 21.59
N SER A 86 13.22 -3.93 21.00
CA SER A 86 12.59 -2.67 21.44
C SER A 86 11.22 -2.39 20.80
N ALA A 87 10.89 -3.03 19.66
CA ALA A 87 9.68 -2.76 18.90
C ALA A 87 9.09 -4.03 18.27
N PRO A 88 7.75 -4.15 18.15
CA PRO A 88 7.11 -5.31 17.53
C PRO A 88 7.55 -5.57 16.07
N ASP A 89 7.92 -4.52 15.32
CA ASP A 89 8.29 -4.65 13.90
C ASP A 89 9.60 -5.45 13.70
N LEU A 90 10.38 -5.64 14.76
CA LEU A 90 11.66 -6.34 14.75
C LEU A 90 11.55 -7.85 15.05
N TYR A 91 10.35 -8.36 15.36
CA TYR A 91 10.15 -9.79 15.64
C TYR A 91 10.64 -10.70 14.50
N MET A 92 10.21 -10.40 13.27
CA MET A 92 10.53 -11.21 12.09
C MET A 92 12.04 -11.22 11.76
N PRO A 93 12.73 -10.07 11.65
CA PRO A 93 14.18 -10.08 11.41
C PRO A 93 14.96 -10.72 12.57
N TYR A 94 14.53 -10.56 13.81
CA TYR A 94 15.15 -11.25 14.95
C TYR A 94 14.97 -12.76 14.86
N PHE A 95 13.77 -13.24 14.54
CA PHE A 95 13.47 -14.66 14.37
C PHE A 95 14.33 -15.32 13.29
N VAL A 96 14.51 -14.65 12.15
CA VAL A 96 15.39 -15.14 11.07
C VAL A 96 16.84 -15.20 11.55
N LEU A 97 17.31 -14.19 12.27
CA LEU A 97 18.66 -14.18 12.84
C LEU A 97 18.85 -15.32 13.86
N ASP A 98 17.84 -15.60 14.67
CA ASP A 98 17.85 -16.61 15.74
C ASP A 98 17.86 -18.04 15.17
N ILE A 99 17.00 -18.33 14.17
CA ILE A 99 16.95 -19.64 13.51
C ILE A 99 18.18 -19.92 12.64
N PHE A 100 18.65 -18.93 11.90
CA PHE A 100 19.76 -19.12 10.95
C PHE A 100 21.11 -18.70 11.53
N ARG A 101 21.27 -18.70 12.88
CA ARG A 101 22.55 -18.36 13.53
C ARG A 101 23.74 -19.15 12.98
N ASP A 102 23.55 -20.43 12.70
CA ASP A 102 24.60 -21.33 12.23
C ASP A 102 24.85 -21.25 10.71
N HIS A 103 23.97 -20.56 9.97
CA HIS A 103 24.04 -20.46 8.51
C HIS A 103 24.30 -19.02 8.09
N SER A 104 25.58 -18.67 8.00
CA SER A 104 26.01 -17.36 7.53
C SER A 104 25.50 -17.08 6.10
N GLY A 105 24.89 -15.92 5.90
CA GLY A 105 24.35 -15.47 4.60
C GLY A 105 22.83 -15.47 4.49
N PHE A 106 22.11 -16.40 5.13
CA PHE A 106 20.65 -16.45 5.06
C PHE A 106 19.95 -15.21 5.65
N PRO A 107 20.35 -14.70 6.83
CA PRO A 107 19.77 -13.46 7.35
C PRO A 107 20.05 -12.26 6.44
N GLY A 108 21.24 -12.21 5.83
CA GLY A 108 21.62 -11.16 4.88
C GLY A 108 20.76 -11.21 3.61
N LEU A 109 20.52 -12.40 3.06
CA LEU A 109 19.64 -12.61 1.92
C LEU A 109 18.19 -12.20 2.25
N PHE A 110 17.67 -12.59 3.42
CA PHE A 110 16.35 -12.19 3.88
C PHE A 110 16.20 -10.67 3.96
N LEU A 111 17.14 -10.00 4.62
CA LEU A 111 17.14 -8.54 4.71
C LEU A 111 17.25 -7.90 3.32
N ALA A 112 18.12 -8.39 2.45
CA ALA A 112 18.26 -7.89 1.08
C ALA A 112 16.96 -8.02 0.28
N CYS A 113 16.26 -9.16 0.36
CA CYS A 113 14.96 -9.36 -0.27
C CYS A 113 13.89 -8.42 0.30
N ALA A 114 13.83 -8.26 1.63
CA ALA A 114 12.88 -7.36 2.29
C ALA A 114 13.09 -5.89 1.88
N TYR A 115 14.34 -5.42 1.87
CA TYR A 115 14.69 -4.07 1.43
C TYR A 115 14.41 -3.89 -0.07
N SER A 116 14.74 -4.86 -0.91
CA SER A 116 14.46 -4.80 -2.35
C SER A 116 12.96 -4.71 -2.64
N GLY A 117 12.13 -5.53 -1.98
CA GLY A 117 10.68 -5.48 -2.11
C GLY A 117 10.09 -4.13 -1.66
N THR A 118 10.57 -3.62 -0.53
CA THR A 118 10.17 -2.31 0.00
C THR A 118 10.56 -1.18 -0.95
N LEU A 119 11.81 -1.18 -1.43
CA LEU A 119 12.33 -0.14 -2.33
C LEU A 119 11.63 -0.16 -3.70
N SER A 120 11.34 -1.35 -4.24
CA SER A 120 10.58 -1.51 -5.48
C SER A 120 9.18 -0.92 -5.37
N THR A 121 8.50 -1.19 -4.24
CA THR A 121 7.17 -0.65 -3.95
C THR A 121 7.21 0.86 -3.78
N ALA A 122 8.15 1.37 -2.96
CA ALA A 122 8.32 2.80 -2.73
C ALA A 122 8.62 3.58 -4.02
N SER A 123 9.55 3.07 -4.84
CA SER A 123 9.89 3.66 -6.14
C SER A 123 8.69 3.70 -7.10
N THR A 124 7.92 2.61 -7.15
CA THR A 124 6.70 2.55 -7.97
C THR A 124 5.66 3.59 -7.50
N SER A 125 5.45 3.73 -6.19
CA SER A 125 4.52 4.72 -5.63
C SER A 125 4.98 6.16 -5.88
N ILE A 126 6.27 6.46 -5.69
CA ILE A 126 6.85 7.80 -5.94
C ILE A 126 6.68 8.19 -7.41
N ASN A 127 6.99 7.27 -8.33
CA ASN A 127 6.86 7.53 -9.76
C ASN A 127 5.40 7.67 -10.19
N ALA A 128 4.49 6.89 -9.59
CA ALA A 128 3.06 7.03 -9.83
C ALA A 128 2.55 8.41 -9.37
N MET A 129 2.89 8.86 -8.16
CA MET A 129 2.50 10.19 -7.65
C MET A 129 3.06 11.34 -8.51
N ALA A 130 4.33 11.23 -8.93
CA ALA A 130 4.92 12.19 -9.84
C ALA A 130 4.16 12.24 -11.17
N ALA A 131 3.79 11.08 -11.72
CA ALA A 131 3.01 11.00 -12.96
C ALA A 131 1.60 11.57 -12.82
N VAL A 132 0.85 11.25 -11.75
CA VAL A 132 -0.48 11.85 -11.48
C VAL A 132 -0.37 13.37 -11.42
N THR A 133 0.59 13.89 -10.66
CA THR A 133 0.79 15.34 -10.51
C THR A 133 1.15 15.99 -11.85
N MET A 134 1.98 15.32 -12.65
CA MET A 134 2.34 15.78 -13.98
C MET A 134 1.15 15.81 -14.93
N GLU A 135 0.34 14.75 -14.98
CA GLU A 135 -0.79 14.64 -15.91
C GLU A 135 -1.99 15.49 -15.50
N ASP A 136 -2.29 15.56 -14.20
CA ASP A 136 -3.50 16.21 -13.70
C ASP A 136 -3.31 17.70 -13.40
N LEU A 137 -2.18 18.12 -12.80
CA LEU A 137 -1.96 19.52 -12.42
C LEU A 137 -1.16 20.30 -13.46
N LEU A 138 -0.08 19.70 -13.96
CA LEU A 138 0.90 20.42 -14.79
C LEU A 138 0.53 20.39 -16.28
N ARG A 139 0.15 19.24 -16.83
CA ARG A 139 -0.16 19.08 -18.26
C ARG A 139 -1.28 20.01 -18.76
N PRO A 140 -2.35 20.30 -18.00
CA PRO A 140 -3.36 21.28 -18.43
C PRO A 140 -2.82 22.71 -18.51
N ARG A 141 -1.87 23.07 -17.63
CA ARG A 141 -1.28 24.42 -17.54
C ARG A 141 -0.05 24.61 -18.43
N LEU A 142 0.64 23.53 -18.79
CA LEU A 142 1.94 23.53 -19.49
C LEU A 142 1.87 22.89 -20.89
N ARG A 143 0.74 23.03 -21.61
CA ARG A 143 0.52 22.43 -22.94
C ARG A 143 1.58 22.75 -23.99
N LEU A 144 2.33 23.85 -23.82
CA LEU A 144 3.36 24.34 -24.75
C LEU A 144 4.80 23.94 -24.38
N VAL A 145 5.00 23.15 -23.32
CA VAL A 145 6.34 22.78 -22.84
C VAL A 145 6.88 21.54 -23.57
N THR A 146 8.14 21.60 -24.01
CA THR A 146 8.84 20.51 -24.69
C THR A 146 8.91 19.24 -23.83
N GLN A 147 8.79 18.06 -24.45
CA GLN A 147 8.90 16.74 -23.79
C GLN A 147 10.14 16.59 -22.89
N LYS A 148 11.30 17.12 -23.30
CA LYS A 148 12.53 17.10 -22.49
C LYS A 148 12.38 17.83 -21.14
N LYS A 149 11.70 18.98 -21.14
CA LYS A 149 11.41 19.74 -19.91
C LYS A 149 10.37 19.03 -19.06
N LEU A 150 9.37 18.40 -19.69
CA LEU A 150 8.35 17.59 -19.02
C LEU A 150 8.99 16.43 -18.22
N ILE A 151 9.96 15.73 -18.81
CA ILE A 151 10.72 14.65 -18.16
C ILE A 151 11.57 15.19 -17.01
N LEU A 152 12.21 16.35 -17.18
CA LEU A 152 13.01 16.99 -16.13
C LEU A 152 12.14 17.37 -14.92
N ILE A 153 10.96 17.94 -15.16
CA ILE A 153 10.00 18.29 -14.10
C ILE A 153 9.49 17.04 -13.41
N SER A 154 9.15 15.98 -14.16
CA SER A 154 8.74 14.69 -13.60
C SER A 154 9.83 14.09 -12.69
N LYS A 155 11.09 14.09 -13.12
CA LYS A 155 12.22 13.67 -12.28
C LYS A 155 12.39 14.53 -11.03
N GLY A 156 12.21 15.85 -11.15
CA GLY A 156 12.23 16.77 -10.01
C GLY A 156 11.12 16.48 -9.00
N LEU A 157 9.91 16.18 -9.47
CA LEU A 157 8.78 15.77 -8.63
C LEU A 157 9.05 14.42 -7.94
N SER A 158 9.55 13.40 -8.66
CA SER A 158 9.93 12.13 -8.04
C SER A 158 10.96 12.32 -6.92
N PHE A 159 11.94 13.21 -7.12
CA PHE A 159 12.93 13.54 -6.09
C PHE A 159 12.27 14.22 -4.87
N LEU A 160 11.40 15.21 -5.08
CA LEU A 160 10.64 15.89 -4.02
C LEU A 160 9.78 14.92 -3.21
N TYR A 161 9.03 14.02 -3.88
CA TYR A 161 8.24 12.99 -3.21
C TYR A 161 9.11 12.00 -2.45
N GLY A 162 10.28 11.63 -2.98
CA GLY A 162 11.24 10.79 -2.27
C GLY A 162 11.75 11.43 -0.97
N VAL A 163 12.12 12.71 -1.01
CA VAL A 163 12.50 13.48 0.19
C VAL A 163 11.33 13.58 1.17
N GLY A 164 10.12 13.82 0.67
CA GLY A 164 8.90 13.81 1.48
C GLY A 164 8.67 12.47 2.19
N CYS A 165 8.81 11.35 1.48
CA CYS A 165 8.69 10.01 2.06
C CYS A 165 9.72 9.75 3.17
N ILE A 166 10.98 10.16 2.98
CA ILE A 166 12.03 10.02 4.00
C ILE A 166 11.70 10.87 5.23
N THR A 167 11.20 12.09 5.01
CA THR A 167 10.80 13.00 6.09
C THR A 167 9.65 12.40 6.90
N VAL A 168 8.62 11.87 6.24
CA VAL A 168 7.50 11.19 6.90
C VAL A 168 7.99 9.93 7.63
N ALA A 169 8.89 9.14 7.05
CA ALA A 169 9.46 7.97 7.72
C ALA A 169 10.23 8.35 9.00
N ALA A 170 11.00 9.43 8.95
CA ALA A 170 11.70 9.96 10.13
C ALA A 170 10.71 10.45 11.19
N LEU A 171 9.66 11.18 10.81
CA LEU A 171 8.61 11.62 11.73
C LEU A 171 7.83 10.43 12.32
N SER A 172 7.57 9.37 11.55
CA SER A 172 6.90 8.17 12.02
C SER A 172 7.71 7.44 13.10
N SER A 173 9.04 7.57 13.11
CA SER A 173 9.88 7.02 14.18
C SER A 173 9.70 7.72 15.53
N LEU A 174 9.07 8.91 15.55
CA LEU A 174 8.73 9.66 16.76
C LEU A 174 7.32 9.32 17.28
N LEU A 175 6.52 8.55 16.53
CA LEU A 175 5.16 8.18 16.91
C LEU A 175 5.17 6.85 17.68
N ASP A 176 4.61 6.84 18.89
CA ASP A 176 4.46 5.63 19.71
C ASP A 176 3.42 4.63 19.16
N TRP A 177 2.55 5.09 18.26
CA TRP A 177 1.51 4.26 17.63
C TRP A 177 2.14 3.53 16.45
N GLY A 178 2.38 2.21 16.60
CA GLY A 178 3.10 1.38 15.63
C GLY A 178 2.75 1.67 14.17
N VAL A 179 3.80 1.77 13.33
CA VAL A 179 3.73 2.28 11.93
C VAL A 179 2.77 1.48 11.07
N LEU A 180 2.68 0.17 11.29
CA LEU A 180 1.74 -0.72 10.59
C LEU A 180 0.28 -0.34 10.85
N GLN A 181 -0.07 -0.05 12.10
CA GLN A 181 -1.44 0.33 12.45
C GLN A 181 -1.80 1.69 11.86
N GLY A 182 -0.88 2.66 11.93
CA GLY A 182 -1.05 3.96 11.29
C GLY A 182 -1.28 3.83 9.78
N SER A 183 -0.49 3.01 9.10
CA SER A 183 -0.60 2.79 7.65
C SER A 183 -1.96 2.20 7.26
N PHE A 184 -2.46 1.21 8.00
CA PHE A 184 -3.78 0.63 7.72
C PHE A 184 -4.93 1.61 7.97
N THR A 185 -4.83 2.45 9.00
CA THR A 185 -5.86 3.48 9.25
C THR A 185 -5.93 4.51 8.13
N VAL A 186 -4.79 5.02 7.67
CA VAL A 186 -4.74 5.97 6.54
C VAL A 186 -5.29 5.32 5.27
N MET A 187 -4.88 4.09 4.97
CA MET A 187 -5.39 3.37 3.79
C MET A 187 -6.91 3.18 3.87
N GLY A 188 -7.45 2.78 5.02
CA GLY A 188 -8.89 2.59 5.21
C GLY A 188 -9.70 3.87 5.00
N VAL A 189 -9.26 4.97 5.63
CA VAL A 189 -9.94 6.29 5.55
C VAL A 189 -9.91 6.85 4.13
N VAL A 190 -8.83 6.65 3.37
CA VAL A 190 -8.70 7.19 2.01
C VAL A 190 -9.39 6.30 0.97
N SER A 191 -9.24 4.97 1.06
CA SER A 191 -9.80 4.04 0.06
C SER A 191 -11.33 3.98 0.09
N GLY A 192 -11.96 4.14 1.26
CA GLY A 192 -13.43 4.08 1.41
C GLY A 192 -14.17 5.11 0.55
N PRO A 193 -13.91 6.42 0.72
CA PRO A 193 -14.56 7.48 -0.07
C PRO A 193 -14.27 7.38 -1.57
N ILE A 194 -13.03 7.07 -1.97
CA ILE A 194 -12.65 6.93 -3.38
C ILE A 194 -13.48 5.84 -4.07
N LEU A 195 -13.63 4.70 -3.41
CA LEU A 195 -14.44 3.61 -3.93
C LEU A 195 -15.94 3.96 -3.95
N GLY A 196 -16.43 4.65 -2.93
CA GLY A 196 -17.81 5.15 -2.91
C GLY A 196 -18.13 6.03 -4.12
N VAL A 197 -17.23 6.95 -4.47
CA VAL A 197 -17.36 7.79 -5.67
C VAL A 197 -17.26 6.97 -6.95
N PHE A 198 -16.38 5.96 -7.00
CA PHE A 198 -16.19 5.12 -8.19
C PHE A 198 -17.42 4.22 -8.49
N ILE A 199 -17.98 3.58 -7.45
CA ILE A 199 -19.21 2.79 -7.56
C ILE A 199 -20.38 3.69 -7.97
N LEU A 200 -20.50 4.87 -7.35
CA LEU A 200 -21.56 5.81 -7.66
C LEU A 200 -21.46 6.32 -9.11
N GLY A 201 -20.25 6.60 -9.60
CA GLY A 201 -20.01 6.96 -11.00
C GLY A 201 -20.26 5.83 -12.01
N MET A 202 -20.09 4.57 -11.61
CA MET A 202 -20.32 3.41 -12.49
C MET A 202 -21.80 3.03 -12.61
N PHE A 203 -22.56 3.11 -11.50
CA PHE A 203 -23.96 2.67 -11.45
C PHE A 203 -24.98 3.81 -11.58
N VAL A 204 -24.59 5.06 -11.32
CA VAL A 204 -25.49 6.22 -11.41
C VAL A 204 -25.02 7.15 -12.54
N PRO A 205 -25.54 6.98 -13.78
CA PRO A 205 -25.17 7.81 -14.93
C PRO A 205 -25.61 9.28 -14.80
N ALA A 206 -26.41 9.63 -13.78
CA ALA A 206 -26.91 10.98 -13.50
C ALA A 206 -26.04 11.78 -12.49
N THR A 207 -24.80 11.35 -12.24
CA THR A 207 -23.95 11.99 -11.21
C THR A 207 -23.28 13.27 -11.75
N ASP A 208 -23.70 14.42 -11.25
CA ASP A 208 -23.04 15.71 -11.48
C ASP A 208 -21.67 15.78 -10.78
N ARG A 209 -20.70 16.48 -11.40
CA ARG A 209 -19.33 16.67 -10.84
C ARG A 209 -19.34 17.23 -9.41
N LEU A 210 -20.32 18.07 -9.09
CA LEU A 210 -20.50 18.66 -7.75
C LEU A 210 -21.02 17.64 -6.72
N GLY A 211 -21.85 16.68 -7.13
CA GLY A 211 -22.35 15.60 -6.27
C GLY A 211 -21.25 14.61 -5.91
N ALA A 212 -20.40 14.25 -6.86
CA ALA A 212 -19.23 13.40 -6.61
C ALA A 212 -18.21 14.09 -5.68
N PHE A 213 -17.97 15.40 -5.88
CA PHE A 213 -17.01 16.16 -5.07
C PHE A 213 -17.51 16.40 -3.63
N SER A 214 -18.80 16.69 -3.47
CA SER A 214 -19.42 16.84 -2.14
C SER A 214 -19.49 15.50 -1.40
N GLY A 215 -19.81 14.39 -2.09
CA GLY A 215 -19.76 13.04 -1.50
C GLY A 215 -18.36 12.63 -1.04
N PHE A 216 -17.32 13.00 -1.79
CA PHE A 216 -15.93 12.79 -1.40
C PHE A 216 -15.56 13.58 -0.13
N LEU A 217 -15.91 14.87 -0.07
CA LEU A 217 -15.63 15.72 1.09
C LEU A 217 -16.40 15.27 2.34
N VAL A 218 -17.67 14.90 2.20
CA VAL A 218 -18.49 14.37 3.31
C VAL A 218 -17.95 13.02 3.78
N GLY A 219 -17.49 12.16 2.87
CA GLY A 219 -16.83 10.89 3.24
C GLY A 219 -15.55 11.10 4.04
N PHE A 220 -14.76 12.13 3.71
CA PHE A 220 -13.55 12.49 4.46
C PHE A 220 -13.84 13.15 5.82
N CYS A 221 -14.90 13.95 5.93
CA CYS A 221 -15.28 14.57 7.20
C CYS A 221 -16.06 13.65 8.14
N GLY A 222 -16.68 12.58 7.61
CA GLY A 222 -17.43 11.60 8.39
C GLY A 222 -16.64 10.35 8.82
N SER A 223 -15.36 10.23 8.42
CA SER A 223 -14.43 9.17 8.81
C SER A 223 -13.58 9.58 10.00
#